data_AF-A0AAX6MN10-F1
#
_entry.id   AF-A0AAX6MN10-F1
#
_cell.length_a   1.000
_cell.length_b   1.000
_cell.length_c   1.000
_cell.angle_alpha   90.00
_cell.angle_beta   90.00
_cell.angle_gamma   90.00
#
_symmetry.space_group_name_H-M   'P 1'
#
loop_
_entity.id
_entity.type
_entity.pdbx_description
1 polymer ?
#
loop_
_entity_poly.entity_id
_entity_poly.type
_entity_poly.pdbx_seq_one_letter_code
_entity_poly.pdbx_strand_id
1 'polypeptide(L)'
;MSALNHGIYLGIDGNTLYASSATTVFRWSYNPKTGDIDGPPTIVVSGMSPDDHVTRTLIISPHCPDLLVVSHGSKGNVDYAAVDPGTARATVKVFNISAAPNGGYDFVKDGWRAGYGLRNEVGLVFDGNNMLWGVENSADQLTRNLNGVSTDIHNDNPAEELNYLGDINVSNDAWYGYPTCFTVWQPEVVLANATGGNQLDVGQQFVLAPNQTFDDNTCAQLSRPPRLTFQAHTAPLDAKFNAPKYTNLFVTLHGSWDRDPPVGYKLVAVPFERDPVDGGAYAPVAPENSKTGYVDIFYPPDEGKCSSSNCTRPVGLVFDQAGQLYMSSDTSGEVFKLIYSP
;
A
#
# COMPACT_ATOMS: atom_id res chain seq x y z
N MET A 1 9.81 25.41 -2.52
CA MET A 1 8.99 24.17 -2.58
C MET A 1 9.63 23.16 -1.64
N SER A 2 8.84 22.44 -0.85
CA SER A 2 9.35 21.23 -0.19
C SER A 2 9.82 20.25 -1.27
N ALA A 3 10.87 19.48 -0.99
CA ALA A 3 11.44 18.56 -1.98
C ALA A 3 10.42 17.48 -2.38
N LEU A 4 10.30 17.22 -3.68
CA LEU A 4 9.56 16.08 -4.21
C LEU A 4 10.28 14.79 -3.80
N ASN A 5 9.54 13.73 -3.46
CA ASN A 5 10.15 12.54 -2.84
C ASN A 5 9.68 11.17 -3.33
N HIS A 6 8.47 11.05 -3.89
CA HIS A 6 7.96 9.74 -4.32
C HIS A 6 6.88 9.83 -5.41
N GLY A 7 5.70 10.35 -5.06
CA GLY A 7 4.54 10.34 -5.94
C GLY A 7 4.78 11.12 -7.22
N ILE A 8 4.55 10.45 -8.36
CA ILE A 8 4.61 11.02 -9.70
C ILE A 8 3.54 10.35 -10.56
N TYR A 9 2.83 11.13 -11.37
CA TYR A 9 1.83 10.60 -12.29
C TYR A 9 1.75 11.50 -13.52
N LEU A 10 1.78 10.90 -14.72
CA LEU A 10 1.48 11.61 -15.96
C LEU A 10 -0.02 11.50 -16.23
N GLY A 11 -0.69 12.65 -16.32
CA GLY A 11 -2.12 12.75 -16.60
C GLY A 11 -2.51 12.00 -17.88
N ILE A 12 -3.77 11.56 -17.92
CA ILE A 12 -4.32 10.80 -19.06
C ILE A 12 -4.29 11.63 -20.37
N ASP A 13 -4.26 12.95 -20.26
CA ASP A 13 -4.08 13.88 -21.37
C ASP A 13 -2.67 13.85 -21.99
N GLY A 14 -1.70 13.22 -21.32
CA GLY A 14 -0.29 13.16 -21.71
C GLY A 14 0.48 14.46 -21.55
N ASN A 15 -0.16 15.52 -21.07
CA ASN A 15 0.38 16.89 -21.05
C ASN A 15 0.29 17.55 -19.65
N THR A 16 -0.18 16.84 -18.63
CA THR A 16 -0.17 17.30 -17.25
C THR A 16 0.68 16.38 -16.38
N LEU A 17 1.73 16.90 -15.74
CA LEU A 17 2.55 16.14 -14.80
C LEU A 17 2.12 16.44 -13.37
N TYR A 18 1.87 15.41 -12.58
CA TYR A 18 1.61 15.49 -11.15
C TYR A 18 2.81 14.96 -10.37
N ALA A 19 3.19 15.62 -9.28
CA ALA A 19 4.16 15.10 -8.35
C ALA A 19 3.91 15.62 -6.94
N SER A 20 4.39 14.89 -5.94
CA SER A 20 4.16 15.23 -4.53
C SER A 20 5.46 15.40 -3.74
N SER A 21 5.42 16.35 -2.81
CA SER A 21 6.29 16.35 -1.63
C SER A 21 5.56 15.71 -0.44
N ALA A 22 6.21 15.67 0.72
CA ALA A 22 5.60 15.21 1.98
C ALA A 22 4.33 15.97 2.39
N THR A 23 4.16 17.21 1.92
CA THR A 23 3.08 18.10 2.38
C THR A 23 2.08 18.47 1.30
N THR A 24 2.42 18.26 0.02
CA THR A 24 1.71 18.92 -1.08
C THR A 24 1.78 18.12 -2.38
N VAL A 25 0.64 17.99 -3.06
CA VAL A 25 0.54 17.56 -4.45
C VAL A 25 0.52 18.78 -5.35
N PHE A 26 1.39 18.75 -6.36
CA PHE A 26 1.53 19.78 -7.38
C PHE A 26 1.16 19.23 -8.75
N ARG A 27 0.78 20.13 -9.67
CA ARG A 27 0.68 19.84 -11.10
C ARG A 27 1.41 20.89 -11.94
N TRP A 28 1.92 20.45 -13.09
CA TRP A 28 2.55 21.29 -14.13
C TRP A 28 1.96 20.97 -15.49
N SER A 29 1.95 21.97 -16.38
CA SER A 29 1.89 21.68 -17.81
C SER A 29 3.18 20.97 -18.21
N TYR A 30 3.06 19.94 -19.02
CA TYR A 30 4.15 19.05 -19.41
C TYR A 30 4.16 18.85 -20.92
N ASN A 31 5.33 18.95 -21.52
CA ASN A 31 5.54 18.67 -22.94
C ASN A 31 6.15 17.26 -23.09
N PRO A 32 5.37 16.23 -23.48
CA PRO A 32 5.88 14.87 -23.58
C PRO A 32 6.88 14.67 -24.72
N LYS A 33 6.98 15.62 -25.67
CA LYS A 33 7.96 15.53 -26.77
C LYS A 33 9.35 15.96 -26.34
N THR A 34 9.44 16.96 -25.47
CA THR A 34 10.74 17.50 -25.00
C THR A 34 11.11 17.01 -23.61
N GLY A 35 10.11 16.59 -22.81
CA GLY A 35 10.30 16.20 -21.42
C GLY A 35 10.28 17.38 -20.45
N ASP A 36 9.87 18.56 -20.90
CA ASP A 36 9.93 19.79 -20.12
C ASP A 36 8.62 20.09 -19.37
N ILE A 37 8.73 20.77 -18.23
CA ILE A 37 7.61 21.42 -17.55
C ILE A 37 7.53 22.90 -17.94
N ASP A 38 6.31 23.40 -18.14
CA ASP A 38 6.07 24.80 -18.49
C ASP A 38 5.52 25.58 -17.29
N GLY A 39 6.30 26.57 -16.81
CA GLY A 39 5.88 27.50 -15.77
C GLY A 39 5.91 26.96 -14.33
N PRO A 40 5.45 27.76 -13.35
CA PRO A 40 5.41 27.36 -11.95
C PRO A 40 4.32 26.30 -11.69
N PRO A 41 4.46 25.46 -10.64
CA PRO A 41 3.42 24.50 -10.29
C PRO A 41 2.13 25.18 -9.84
N THR A 42 1.02 24.48 -10.07
CA THR A 42 -0.24 24.70 -9.35
C THR A 42 -0.35 23.73 -8.18
N ILE A 43 -0.79 24.19 -7.02
CA ILE A 43 -1.12 23.31 -5.88
C ILE A 43 -2.47 22.63 -6.14
N VAL A 44 -2.50 21.31 -6.03
CA VAL A 44 -3.71 20.50 -6.18
C VAL A 44 -4.28 20.12 -4.82
N VAL A 45 -3.42 19.63 -3.93
CA VAL A 45 -3.78 19.24 -2.56
C VAL A 45 -2.63 19.63 -1.63
N SER A 46 -2.90 20.16 -0.44
CA SER A 46 -1.87 20.54 0.54
C SER A 46 -2.32 20.24 1.97
N GLY A 47 -1.46 20.44 2.97
CA GLY A 47 -1.82 20.24 4.38
C GLY A 47 -1.58 18.82 4.90
N MET A 48 -0.87 17.98 4.14
CA MET A 48 -0.41 16.67 4.62
C MET A 48 0.72 16.85 5.64
N SER A 49 0.77 15.98 6.65
CA SER A 49 1.81 16.02 7.70
C SER A 49 3.16 15.61 7.10
N PRO A 50 4.30 16.24 7.45
CA PRO A 50 5.61 15.82 6.98
C PRO A 50 6.31 14.80 7.93
N ASP A 51 5.58 14.21 8.87
CA ASP A 51 6.17 13.37 9.92
C ASP A 51 6.24 11.89 9.49
N ASP A 52 7.36 11.23 9.83
CA ASP A 52 7.65 9.80 9.64
C ASP A 52 7.42 9.25 8.21
N HIS A 53 6.20 8.77 7.90
CA HIS A 53 5.85 8.31 6.57
C HIS A 53 5.57 9.48 5.63
N VAL A 54 6.58 9.86 4.83
CA VAL A 54 6.58 11.11 4.03
C VAL A 54 6.20 10.95 2.56
N THR A 55 5.97 9.73 2.05
CA THR A 55 5.58 9.51 0.65
C THR A 55 4.10 9.79 0.41
N ARG A 56 3.74 10.45 -0.71
CA ARG A 56 2.33 10.67 -1.10
C ARG A 56 2.07 10.05 -2.46
N THR A 57 1.68 8.79 -2.49
CA THR A 57 1.40 8.10 -3.76
C THR A 57 0.26 8.77 -4.50
N LEU A 58 0.39 8.88 -5.83
CA LEU A 58 -0.58 9.49 -6.71
C LEU A 58 -1.03 8.48 -7.77
N ILE A 59 -2.33 8.31 -7.93
CA ILE A 59 -2.88 7.54 -9.06
C ILE A 59 -4.18 8.17 -9.56
N ILE A 60 -4.36 8.17 -10.87
CA ILE A 60 -5.59 8.59 -11.55
C ILE A 60 -6.04 7.44 -12.43
N SER A 61 -7.30 7.02 -12.34
CA SER A 61 -7.79 5.98 -13.23
C SER A 61 -8.14 6.55 -14.61
N PRO A 62 -7.85 5.84 -15.72
CA PRO A 62 -8.37 6.22 -17.04
C PRO A 62 -9.91 6.17 -17.13
N HIS A 63 -10.59 5.44 -16.25
CA HIS A 63 -12.07 5.38 -16.20
C HIS A 63 -12.69 6.56 -15.46
N CYS A 64 -11.94 7.20 -14.57
CA CYS A 64 -12.35 8.36 -13.79
C CYS A 64 -11.23 9.42 -13.83
N PRO A 65 -10.94 10.03 -15.01
CA PRO A 65 -9.75 10.86 -15.20
C PRO A 65 -9.74 12.15 -14.37
N ASP A 66 -10.89 12.54 -13.83
CA ASP A 66 -11.05 13.70 -12.95
C ASP A 66 -10.79 13.38 -11.47
N LEU A 67 -10.56 12.11 -11.10
CA LEU A 67 -10.38 11.70 -9.72
C LEU A 67 -8.91 11.34 -9.46
N LEU A 68 -8.26 12.16 -8.63
CA LEU A 68 -6.93 11.91 -8.09
C LEU A 68 -7.04 11.19 -6.75
N VAL A 69 -6.39 10.04 -6.64
CA VAL A 69 -6.22 9.32 -5.38
C VAL A 69 -4.85 9.66 -4.78
N VAL A 70 -4.83 9.93 -3.48
CA VAL A 70 -3.62 10.27 -2.72
C VAL A 70 -3.54 9.42 -1.46
N SER A 71 -2.42 8.72 -1.29
CA SER A 71 -2.10 7.99 -0.05
C SER A 71 -1.37 8.89 0.97
N HIS A 72 -1.68 8.72 2.26
CA HIS A 72 -1.02 9.41 3.35
C HIS A 72 -0.82 8.47 4.55
N GLY A 73 0.43 8.11 4.81
CA GLY A 73 0.81 7.23 5.92
C GLY A 73 0.65 7.86 7.31
N SER A 74 1.01 7.08 8.33
CA SER A 74 0.95 7.46 9.74
C SER A 74 2.12 8.37 10.15
N LYS A 75 1.99 9.04 11.30
CA LYS A 75 3.04 9.89 11.90
C LYS A 75 4.06 9.12 12.75
N GLY A 76 3.99 7.79 12.77
CA GLY A 76 4.77 6.96 13.66
C GLY A 76 4.49 5.49 13.42
N ASN A 77 5.30 4.62 14.02
CA ASN A 77 5.07 3.18 13.96
C ASN A 77 3.65 2.79 14.44
N VAL A 78 3.22 3.31 15.60
CA VAL A 78 1.85 3.18 16.13
C VAL A 78 1.29 4.56 16.50
N ASP A 79 0.53 5.14 15.58
CA ASP A 79 -0.09 6.46 15.64
C ASP A 79 -1.54 6.33 16.12
N TYR A 80 -1.72 6.26 17.44
CA TYR A 80 -3.05 6.11 18.05
C TYR A 80 -4.05 7.21 17.67
N ALA A 81 -3.58 8.40 17.28
CA ALA A 81 -4.47 9.46 16.82
C ALA A 81 -5.10 9.17 15.45
N ALA A 82 -4.52 8.28 14.65
CA ALA A 82 -5.07 7.86 13.36
C ALA A 82 -6.32 6.96 13.49
N VAL A 83 -6.68 6.53 14.71
CA VAL A 83 -7.98 5.88 14.97
C VAL A 83 -9.16 6.81 14.65
N ASP A 84 -8.95 8.13 14.79
CA ASP A 84 -9.91 9.13 14.35
C ASP A 84 -9.70 9.41 12.85
N PRO A 85 -10.65 9.07 11.97
CA PRO A 85 -10.53 9.36 10.53
C PRO A 85 -10.43 10.86 10.22
N GLY A 86 -10.84 11.75 11.12
CA GLY A 86 -10.67 13.20 11.01
C GLY A 86 -9.22 13.66 11.12
N THR A 87 -8.34 12.84 11.71
CA THR A 87 -6.88 13.08 11.75
C THR A 87 -6.25 13.05 10.35
N ALA A 88 -6.89 12.36 9.41
CA ALA A 88 -6.46 12.23 8.01
C ALA A 88 -5.00 11.77 7.86
N ARG A 89 -4.60 10.77 8.65
CA ARG A 89 -3.34 10.00 8.52
C ARG A 89 -3.67 8.52 8.49
N ALA A 90 -2.75 7.71 7.98
CA ALA A 90 -3.00 6.29 7.73
C ALA A 90 -4.29 6.08 6.91
N THR A 91 -4.41 6.81 5.79
CA THR A 91 -5.62 6.90 4.99
C THR A 91 -5.32 7.16 3.52
N VAL A 92 -6.22 6.70 2.65
CA VAL A 92 -6.23 7.02 1.23
C VAL A 92 -7.44 7.91 0.95
N LYS A 93 -7.22 9.03 0.26
CA LYS A 93 -8.27 10.01 -0.07
C LYS A 93 -8.37 10.28 -1.57
N VAL A 94 -9.55 10.68 -2.00
CA VAL A 94 -9.90 10.98 -3.40
C VAL A 94 -10.31 12.44 -3.54
N PHE A 95 -9.83 13.08 -4.60
CA PHE A 95 -10.06 14.50 -4.90
C PHE A 95 -10.51 14.67 -6.35
N ASN A 96 -11.57 15.44 -6.56
CA ASN A 96 -12.01 15.82 -7.91
C ASN A 96 -11.14 16.98 -8.44
N ILE A 97 -10.18 16.68 -9.29
CA ILE A 97 -9.23 17.66 -9.81
C ILE A 97 -9.81 18.61 -10.86
N SER A 98 -10.95 18.27 -11.50
CA SER A 98 -11.65 19.19 -12.41
C SER A 98 -12.45 20.26 -11.65
N ALA A 99 -12.76 20.01 -10.38
CA ALA A 99 -13.44 20.93 -9.47
C ALA A 99 -12.52 21.58 -8.42
N ALA A 100 -11.20 21.48 -8.58
CA ALA A 100 -10.24 21.97 -7.59
C ALA A 100 -10.39 23.49 -7.35
N PRO A 101 -10.46 23.94 -6.09
CA PRO A 101 -10.55 25.36 -5.78
C PRO A 101 -9.25 26.10 -6.11
N ASN A 102 -9.33 27.42 -6.22
CA ASN A 102 -8.15 28.26 -6.33
C ASN A 102 -7.28 28.09 -5.07
N GLY A 103 -6.04 27.62 -5.25
CA GLY A 103 -5.11 27.29 -4.16
C GLY A 103 -5.08 25.80 -3.80
N GLY A 104 -5.91 24.96 -4.43
CA GLY A 104 -5.97 23.52 -4.18
C GLY A 104 -6.74 23.16 -2.91
N TYR A 105 -6.95 21.87 -2.73
CA TYR A 105 -7.65 21.29 -1.58
C TYR A 105 -6.77 21.28 -0.31
N ASP A 106 -7.41 21.35 0.86
CA ASP A 106 -6.84 20.99 2.15
C ASP A 106 -7.05 19.48 2.38
N PHE A 107 -5.97 18.70 2.49
CA PHE A 107 -6.03 17.25 2.59
C PHE A 107 -6.83 16.77 3.79
N VAL A 108 -6.79 17.51 4.91
CA VAL A 108 -7.49 17.12 6.14
C VAL A 108 -8.99 17.36 5.98
N LYS A 109 -9.37 18.52 5.42
CA LYS A 109 -10.77 18.97 5.36
C LYS A 109 -11.54 18.51 4.14
N ASP A 110 -10.88 18.41 3.00
CA ASP A 110 -11.53 18.23 1.69
C ASP A 110 -11.32 16.82 1.12
N GLY A 111 -12.03 16.48 0.04
CA GLY A 111 -12.00 15.15 -0.54
C GLY A 111 -12.74 14.11 0.31
N TRP A 112 -12.90 12.90 -0.22
CA TRP A 112 -13.51 11.78 0.50
C TRP A 112 -12.51 10.64 0.67
N ARG A 113 -12.82 9.69 1.56
CA ARG A 113 -11.94 8.55 1.84
C ARG A 113 -12.18 7.43 0.85
N ALA A 114 -11.09 6.75 0.47
CA ALA A 114 -11.11 5.41 -0.11
C ALA A 114 -10.82 4.32 0.95
N GLY A 115 -10.38 4.71 2.13
CA GLY A 115 -10.17 3.85 3.30
C GLY A 115 -9.33 4.55 4.36
N TYR A 116 -9.40 4.08 5.61
CA TYR A 116 -8.55 4.56 6.71
C TYR A 116 -8.19 3.43 7.67
N GLY A 117 -7.24 3.69 8.57
CA GLY A 117 -6.59 2.62 9.33
C GLY A 117 -5.69 1.77 8.43
N LEU A 118 -5.02 2.45 7.49
CA LEU A 118 -4.05 1.91 6.55
C LEU A 118 -2.68 2.53 6.88
N ARG A 119 -1.84 1.86 7.67
CA ARG A 119 -0.63 2.43 8.30
C ARG A 119 0.21 3.26 7.33
N ASN A 120 0.58 2.67 6.20
CA ASN A 120 1.33 3.29 5.13
C ASN A 120 1.11 2.52 3.80
N GLU A 121 -0.06 2.74 3.19
CA GLU A 121 -0.49 2.15 1.92
C GLU A 121 0.24 2.79 0.72
N VAL A 122 1.53 2.50 0.52
CA VAL A 122 2.33 3.19 -0.50
C VAL A 122 1.94 2.75 -1.91
N GLY A 123 1.82 1.46 -2.18
CA GLY A 123 1.45 1.00 -3.52
C GLY A 123 -0.06 1.07 -3.73
N LEU A 124 -0.49 1.73 -4.81
CA LEU A 124 -1.91 1.82 -5.21
C LEU A 124 -2.07 1.41 -6.68
N VAL A 125 -3.18 0.72 -6.99
CA VAL A 125 -3.44 0.21 -8.34
C VAL A 125 -4.93 0.03 -8.60
N PHE A 126 -5.35 0.23 -9.86
CA PHE A 126 -6.71 -0.08 -10.31
C PHE A 126 -6.75 -1.42 -11.05
N ASP A 127 -7.75 -2.23 -10.76
CA ASP A 127 -8.07 -3.41 -11.56
C ASP A 127 -8.84 -3.07 -12.86
N GLY A 128 -9.20 -4.10 -13.63
CA GLY A 128 -9.92 -3.92 -14.90
C GLY A 128 -11.37 -3.47 -14.77
N ASN A 129 -11.92 -3.46 -13.56
CA ASN A 129 -13.25 -2.92 -13.26
C ASN A 129 -13.18 -1.53 -12.62
N ASN A 130 -12.00 -0.89 -12.62
CA ASN A 130 -11.77 0.40 -11.97
C ASN A 130 -11.92 0.38 -10.45
N MET A 131 -11.70 -0.77 -9.81
CA MET A 131 -11.68 -0.84 -8.34
C MET A 131 -10.26 -0.61 -7.85
N LEU A 132 -10.14 0.17 -6.77
CA LEU A 132 -8.86 0.50 -6.15
C LEU A 132 -8.42 -0.63 -5.23
N TRP A 133 -7.14 -0.96 -5.35
CA TRP A 133 -6.39 -1.85 -4.47
C TRP A 133 -5.17 -1.12 -3.94
N GLY A 134 -4.69 -1.54 -2.78
CA GLY A 134 -3.43 -1.05 -2.24
C GLY A 134 -2.61 -2.14 -1.56
N VAL A 135 -1.33 -1.84 -1.34
CA VAL A 135 -0.41 -2.68 -0.58
C VAL A 135 0.16 -1.90 0.60
N GLU A 136 0.11 -2.53 1.76
CA GLU A 136 0.35 -1.92 3.09
C GLU A 136 1.76 -2.22 3.59
N ASN A 137 2.40 -1.24 4.23
CA ASN A 137 3.56 -1.48 5.10
C ASN A 137 3.07 -1.44 6.56
N SER A 138 2.94 -2.61 7.17
CA SER A 138 2.42 -2.82 8.51
C SER A 138 3.47 -2.49 9.60
N ALA A 139 3.11 -2.68 10.87
CA ALA A 139 3.88 -2.12 11.99
C ALA A 139 5.14 -2.91 12.36
N ASP A 140 6.14 -2.17 12.84
CA ASP A 140 7.46 -2.66 13.23
C ASP A 140 7.46 -3.06 14.73
N GLN A 141 8.40 -3.91 15.14
CA GLN A 141 8.78 -4.16 16.54
C GLN A 141 7.61 -4.52 17.47
N LEU A 142 6.62 -5.23 16.93
CA LEU A 142 5.41 -5.54 17.69
C LEU A 142 5.65 -6.59 18.77
N THR A 143 5.08 -6.31 19.94
CA THR A 143 4.92 -7.28 21.02
C THR A 143 3.43 -7.53 21.26
N ARG A 144 3.08 -8.75 21.63
CA ARG A 144 1.72 -9.14 21.99
C ARG A 144 1.63 -9.56 23.46
N ASN A 145 0.70 -8.94 24.18
CA ASN A 145 0.45 -9.18 25.60
C ASN A 145 -0.77 -10.08 25.77
N LEU A 146 -0.53 -11.36 26.10
CA LEU A 146 -1.58 -12.32 26.42
C LEU A 146 -1.38 -12.85 27.84
N ASN A 147 -2.44 -12.86 28.65
CA ASN A 147 -2.43 -13.39 30.01
C ASN A 147 -1.30 -12.83 30.91
N GLY A 148 -0.99 -11.53 30.73
CA GLY A 148 0.07 -10.85 31.47
C GLY A 148 1.49 -11.13 30.99
N VAL A 149 1.66 -11.88 29.90
CA VAL A 149 2.95 -12.19 29.28
C VAL A 149 3.10 -11.39 27.99
N SER A 150 4.14 -10.56 27.93
CA SER A 150 4.56 -9.86 26.72
C SER A 150 5.45 -10.75 25.88
N THR A 151 5.04 -11.04 24.66
CA THR A 151 5.77 -11.86 23.69
C THR A 151 6.20 -11.00 22.52
N ASP A 152 7.48 -11.02 22.19
CA ASP A 152 7.96 -10.45 20.93
C ASP A 152 7.46 -11.31 19.76
N ILE A 153 6.73 -10.69 18.85
CA ILE A 153 6.16 -11.35 17.67
C ILE A 153 6.70 -10.80 16.36
N HIS A 154 7.59 -9.78 16.41
CA HIS A 154 7.90 -8.94 15.27
C HIS A 154 8.49 -9.73 14.10
N ASN A 155 9.36 -10.71 14.36
CA ASN A 155 10.15 -11.33 13.30
C ASN A 155 9.31 -11.98 12.19
N ASP A 156 8.08 -12.41 12.51
CA ASP A 156 7.17 -13.02 11.53
C ASP A 156 5.75 -12.45 11.61
N ASN A 157 5.54 -11.33 12.29
CA ASN A 157 4.26 -10.61 12.33
C ASN A 157 4.48 -9.11 12.56
N PRO A 158 3.55 -8.25 12.13
CA PRO A 158 2.33 -8.58 11.39
C PRO A 158 2.61 -8.83 9.90
N ALA A 159 1.63 -9.41 9.21
CA ALA A 159 1.68 -9.51 7.76
C ALA A 159 1.73 -8.12 7.11
N GLU A 160 2.41 -8.03 5.97
CA GLU A 160 2.09 -6.97 5.01
C GLU A 160 0.79 -7.37 4.27
N GLU A 161 0.09 -6.40 3.71
CA GLU A 161 -1.30 -6.60 3.29
C GLU A 161 -1.54 -6.19 1.83
N LEU A 162 -2.46 -6.90 1.18
CA LEU A 162 -3.11 -6.47 -0.06
C LEU A 162 -4.57 -6.14 0.27
N ASN A 163 -4.91 -4.85 0.24
CA ASN A 163 -6.22 -4.34 0.64
C ASN A 163 -7.09 -4.01 -0.58
N TYR A 164 -8.37 -4.39 -0.50
CA TYR A 164 -9.38 -4.01 -1.48
C TYR A 164 -10.11 -2.74 -1.03
N LEU A 165 -9.81 -1.61 -1.66
CA LEU A 165 -10.36 -0.29 -1.31
C LEU A 165 -11.66 0.02 -2.08
N GLY A 166 -11.88 -0.63 -3.22
CA GLY A 166 -13.15 -0.60 -3.96
C GLY A 166 -13.35 0.61 -4.85
N ASP A 167 -14.61 0.97 -5.10
CA ASP A 167 -14.98 2.05 -6.02
C ASP A 167 -14.67 3.43 -5.44
N ILE A 168 -13.80 4.18 -6.12
CA ILE A 168 -13.40 5.54 -5.72
C ILE A 168 -14.44 6.61 -6.01
N ASN A 169 -15.51 6.31 -6.75
CA ASN A 169 -16.60 7.25 -7.01
C ASN A 169 -17.50 7.47 -5.78
N VAL A 170 -17.40 6.61 -4.77
CA VAL A 170 -18.14 6.70 -3.52
C VAL A 170 -17.19 6.77 -2.32
N SER A 171 -17.63 7.39 -1.23
CA SER A 171 -16.85 7.37 0.01
C SER A 171 -16.78 5.95 0.56
N ASN A 172 -15.57 5.49 0.85
CA ASN A 172 -15.32 4.27 1.60
C ASN A 172 -14.77 4.65 2.98
N ASP A 173 -15.66 4.60 3.97
CA ASP A 173 -15.36 4.84 5.38
C ASP A 173 -15.09 3.53 6.15
N ALA A 174 -14.70 2.46 5.44
CA ALA A 174 -14.25 1.24 6.08
C ALA A 174 -12.90 1.47 6.78
N TRP A 175 -12.78 0.90 7.97
CA TRP A 175 -11.56 0.88 8.76
C TRP A 175 -10.79 -0.42 8.50
N TYR A 176 -9.50 -0.34 8.19
CA TYR A 176 -8.67 -1.51 7.84
C TYR A 176 -7.84 -2.01 9.04
N GLY A 177 -8.00 -1.40 10.21
CA GLY A 177 -7.55 -1.95 11.47
C GLY A 177 -6.43 -1.19 12.18
N TYR A 178 -5.53 -0.52 11.46
CA TYR A 178 -4.52 0.29 12.12
C TYR A 178 -5.19 1.45 12.92
N PRO A 179 -4.74 1.80 14.14
CA PRO A 179 -3.49 1.38 14.80
C PRO A 179 -3.65 0.27 15.86
N THR A 180 -4.79 -0.41 15.92
CA THR A 180 -5.10 -1.36 17.02
C THR A 180 -5.23 -2.81 16.57
N CYS A 181 -5.59 -3.03 15.32
CA CYS A 181 -5.71 -4.31 14.65
C CYS A 181 -4.57 -4.49 13.64
N PHE A 182 -3.94 -5.67 13.67
CA PHE A 182 -2.86 -6.05 12.75
C PHE A 182 -3.13 -7.45 12.21
N THR A 183 -2.59 -7.79 11.04
CA THR A 183 -2.89 -9.08 10.39
C THR A 183 -1.88 -10.16 10.76
N VAL A 184 -2.38 -11.37 11.02
CA VAL A 184 -1.56 -12.56 11.31
C VAL A 184 -0.85 -13.05 10.05
N TRP A 185 0.46 -13.24 10.18
CA TRP A 185 1.26 -14.05 9.25
C TRP A 185 1.72 -15.35 9.88
N GLN A 186 2.20 -15.36 11.14
CA GLN A 186 2.59 -16.58 11.86
C GLN A 186 1.71 -16.83 13.09
N PRO A 187 0.62 -17.62 12.96
CA PRO A 187 -0.35 -17.84 14.04
C PRO A 187 0.24 -18.37 15.35
N GLU A 188 1.20 -19.28 15.29
CA GLU A 188 1.77 -19.95 16.47
C GLU A 188 2.48 -18.94 17.38
N VAL A 189 3.10 -17.91 16.80
CA VAL A 189 3.80 -16.85 17.53
C VAL A 189 2.79 -15.86 18.12
N VAL A 190 1.76 -15.51 17.35
CA VAL A 190 0.68 -14.60 17.78
C VAL A 190 -0.16 -15.20 18.91
N LEU A 191 -0.37 -16.52 18.91
CA LEU A 191 -1.14 -17.22 19.94
C LEU A 191 -0.28 -17.71 21.11
N ALA A 192 1.00 -17.36 21.15
CA ALA A 192 1.87 -17.70 22.28
C ALA A 192 1.27 -17.17 23.58
N ASN A 193 1.05 -18.07 24.54
CA ASN A 193 0.40 -17.80 25.84
C ASN A 193 -1.11 -17.54 25.80
N ALA A 194 -1.80 -17.81 24.68
CA ALA A 194 -3.27 -17.81 24.65
C ALA A 194 -3.85 -18.91 25.57
N THR A 195 -4.97 -18.63 26.23
CA THR A 195 -5.72 -19.57 27.07
C THR A 195 -7.16 -19.66 26.60
N GLY A 196 -7.72 -20.87 26.54
CA GLY A 196 -8.99 -21.09 25.85
C GLY A 196 -8.76 -21.11 24.35
N GLY A 197 -9.57 -21.89 23.61
CA GLY A 197 -9.34 -22.23 22.21
C GLY A 197 -9.48 -21.09 21.20
N ASN A 198 -8.91 -19.91 21.45
CA ASN A 198 -8.75 -18.86 20.45
C ASN A 198 -7.94 -19.44 19.29
N GLN A 199 -8.55 -19.41 18.10
CA GLN A 199 -7.93 -19.81 16.85
C GLN A 199 -7.83 -18.55 16.01
N LEU A 200 -6.59 -18.15 15.72
CA LEU A 200 -6.27 -17.18 14.69
C LEU A 200 -5.57 -17.93 13.57
N ASP A 201 -5.90 -17.60 12.33
CA ASP A 201 -5.25 -18.10 11.12
C ASP A 201 -4.60 -16.95 10.35
N VAL A 202 -3.77 -17.28 9.38
CA VAL A 202 -3.18 -16.31 8.44
C VAL A 202 -4.27 -15.43 7.83
N GLY A 203 -3.99 -14.13 7.69
CA GLY A 203 -4.94 -13.18 7.11
C GLY A 203 -6.01 -12.68 8.08
N GLN A 204 -6.19 -13.31 9.25
CA GLN A 204 -7.06 -12.78 10.29
C GLN A 204 -6.38 -11.67 11.06
N GLN A 205 -7.17 -10.72 11.57
CA GLN A 205 -6.64 -9.59 12.34
C GLN A 205 -6.72 -9.83 13.84
N PHE A 206 -5.74 -9.30 14.57
CA PHE A 206 -5.55 -9.48 16.00
C PHE A 206 -5.15 -8.16 16.67
N VAL A 207 -5.35 -8.09 17.98
CA VAL A 207 -4.96 -6.93 18.79
C VAL A 207 -3.73 -7.25 19.66
N LEU A 208 -2.92 -6.22 19.92
CA LEU A 208 -1.67 -6.39 20.68
C LEU A 208 -1.91 -6.68 22.17
N ALA A 209 -2.96 -6.13 22.76
CA ALA A 209 -3.29 -6.30 24.18
C ALA A 209 -4.83 -6.39 24.35
N PRO A 210 -5.44 -7.56 24.09
CA PRO A 210 -6.88 -7.73 24.18
C PRO A 210 -7.38 -7.46 25.60
N ASN A 211 -8.54 -6.80 25.71
CA ASN A 211 -9.19 -6.49 26.97
C ASN A 211 -10.72 -6.68 26.85
N GLN A 212 -11.46 -6.41 27.92
CA GLN A 212 -12.91 -6.64 27.98
C GLN A 212 -13.73 -5.81 26.98
N THR A 213 -13.19 -4.68 26.50
CA THR A 213 -13.88 -3.75 25.60
C THR A 213 -13.39 -3.80 24.15
N PHE A 214 -12.20 -4.36 23.93
CA PHE A 214 -11.60 -4.47 22.61
C PHE A 214 -10.65 -5.68 22.58
N ASP A 215 -11.02 -6.69 21.81
CA ASP A 215 -10.33 -7.96 21.65
C ASP A 215 -10.24 -8.35 20.16
N ASP A 216 -9.72 -9.55 19.87
CA ASP A 216 -9.59 -10.04 18.50
C ASP A 216 -10.96 -10.20 17.80
N ASN A 217 -12.02 -10.53 18.54
CA ASN A 217 -13.37 -10.63 17.96
C ASN A 217 -13.90 -9.25 17.58
N THR A 218 -13.69 -8.26 18.45
CA THR A 218 -14.06 -6.87 18.19
C THR A 218 -13.32 -6.36 16.96
N CYS A 219 -12.03 -6.67 16.86
CA CYS A 219 -11.21 -6.40 15.70
C CYS A 219 -11.84 -6.99 14.43
N ALA A 220 -12.02 -8.31 14.38
CA ALA A 220 -12.59 -9.02 13.24
C ALA A 220 -14.01 -8.55 12.84
N GLN A 221 -14.78 -7.97 13.74
CA GLN A 221 -16.11 -7.43 13.46
C GLN A 221 -16.10 -6.00 12.89
N LEU A 222 -15.12 -5.18 13.29
CA LEU A 222 -15.08 -3.76 12.97
C LEU A 222 -14.12 -3.41 11.84
N SER A 223 -13.02 -4.15 11.72
CA SER A 223 -12.03 -3.91 10.68
C SER A 223 -12.32 -4.73 9.43
N ARG A 224 -11.90 -4.19 8.29
CA ARG A 224 -11.92 -4.88 7.02
C ARG A 224 -10.61 -5.65 6.87
N PRO A 225 -10.64 -6.99 6.76
CA PRO A 225 -9.42 -7.78 6.63
C PRO A 225 -8.82 -7.61 5.23
N PRO A 226 -7.52 -7.89 5.08
CA PRO A 226 -6.87 -7.86 3.79
C PRO A 226 -7.31 -9.04 2.91
N ARG A 227 -7.19 -8.90 1.60
CA ARG A 227 -7.58 -9.93 0.63
C ARG A 227 -6.48 -10.97 0.40
N LEU A 228 -5.24 -10.60 0.67
CA LEU A 228 -4.07 -11.47 0.69
C LEU A 228 -3.04 -10.85 1.64
N THR A 229 -2.13 -11.68 2.14
CA THR A 229 -1.00 -11.25 2.97
C THR A 229 0.33 -11.54 2.30
N PHE A 230 1.34 -10.75 2.64
CA PHE A 230 2.74 -11.05 2.34
C PHE A 230 3.52 -11.25 3.65
N GLN A 231 4.69 -11.87 3.54
CA GLN A 231 5.59 -12.06 4.66
C GLN A 231 5.87 -10.72 5.34
N ALA A 232 5.83 -10.72 6.68
CA ALA A 232 6.14 -9.57 7.52
C ALA A 232 7.44 -8.88 7.08
N HIS A 233 7.43 -7.54 7.07
CA HIS A 233 8.58 -6.67 6.75
C HIS A 233 9.07 -6.70 5.31
N THR A 234 8.35 -7.32 4.38
CA THR A 234 8.75 -7.30 2.97
C THR A 234 8.66 -5.91 2.32
N ALA A 235 7.95 -4.97 2.96
CA ALA A 235 7.86 -3.56 2.61
C ALA A 235 7.36 -3.29 1.18
N PRO A 236 6.09 -3.56 0.87
CA PRO A 236 5.57 -3.37 -0.48
C PRO A 236 5.42 -1.89 -0.84
N LEU A 237 5.96 -1.43 -1.98
CA LEU A 237 5.98 0.01 -2.32
C LEU A 237 5.23 0.40 -3.59
N ASP A 238 5.02 -0.53 -4.52
CA ASP A 238 4.19 -0.30 -5.69
C ASP A 238 3.53 -1.59 -6.17
N ALA A 239 2.42 -1.43 -6.89
CA ALA A 239 1.67 -2.51 -7.48
C ALA A 239 1.18 -2.14 -8.89
N LYS A 240 1.26 -3.07 -9.85
CA LYS A 240 0.76 -2.90 -11.23
C LYS A 240 0.18 -4.18 -11.79
N PHE A 241 -1.03 -4.12 -12.34
CA PHE A 241 -1.59 -5.22 -13.13
C PHE A 241 -0.94 -5.30 -14.50
N ASN A 242 -0.85 -6.53 -15.05
CA ASN A 242 -0.53 -6.75 -16.47
C ASN A 242 -1.72 -6.42 -17.39
N ALA A 243 -2.15 -5.16 -17.38
CA ALA A 243 -3.20 -4.67 -18.26
C ALA A 243 -2.84 -4.93 -19.75
N PRO A 244 -3.84 -5.23 -20.61
CA PRO A 244 -5.27 -5.32 -20.33
C PRO A 244 -5.71 -6.71 -19.85
N LYS A 245 -4.79 -7.62 -19.50
CA LYS A 245 -5.13 -9.00 -19.10
C LYS A 245 -5.61 -9.08 -17.65
N TYR A 246 -5.02 -8.29 -16.75
CA TYR A 246 -5.34 -8.27 -15.32
C TYR A 246 -5.29 -9.66 -14.64
N THR A 247 -4.48 -10.58 -15.17
CA THR A 247 -4.33 -11.93 -14.63
C THR A 247 -3.25 -12.02 -13.55
N ASN A 248 -2.40 -11.00 -13.43
CA ASN A 248 -1.37 -10.92 -12.41
C ASN A 248 -1.24 -9.49 -11.91
N LEU A 249 -1.15 -9.35 -10.59
CA LEU A 249 -0.72 -8.12 -9.94
C LEU A 249 0.77 -8.26 -9.57
N PHE A 250 1.61 -7.42 -10.15
CA PHE A 250 3.03 -7.34 -9.81
C PHE A 250 3.22 -6.39 -8.64
N VAL A 251 3.98 -6.80 -7.62
CA VAL A 251 4.21 -6.03 -6.39
C VAL A 251 5.70 -5.97 -6.09
N THR A 252 6.23 -4.77 -5.85
CA THR A 252 7.61 -4.57 -5.42
C THR A 252 7.71 -4.70 -3.92
N LEU A 253 8.57 -5.60 -3.45
CA LEU A 253 8.90 -5.82 -2.05
C LEU A 253 10.28 -5.22 -1.78
N HIS A 254 10.33 -4.03 -1.18
CA HIS A 254 11.54 -3.20 -1.03
C HIS A 254 12.59 -3.83 -0.10
N GLY A 255 12.15 -4.71 0.80
CA GLY A 255 13.02 -5.49 1.68
C GLY A 255 13.06 -4.95 3.11
N SER A 256 13.22 -5.87 4.05
CA SER A 256 13.11 -5.62 5.48
C SER A 256 14.32 -4.90 6.04
N TRP A 257 14.06 -4.11 7.09
CA TRP A 257 15.07 -3.64 8.04
C TRP A 257 14.85 -4.22 9.44
N ASP A 258 13.59 -4.53 9.80
CA ASP A 258 13.15 -5.00 11.13
C ASP A 258 12.91 -6.52 11.17
N ARG A 259 13.84 -7.31 10.61
CA ARG A 259 13.76 -8.78 10.61
C ARG A 259 15.14 -9.42 10.50
N ASP A 260 15.36 -10.53 11.21
CA ASP A 260 16.53 -11.41 11.06
C ASP A 260 16.11 -12.89 10.86
N PRO A 261 16.48 -13.54 9.73
CA PRO A 261 17.16 -12.97 8.57
C PRO A 261 16.28 -11.98 7.78
N PRO A 262 16.88 -11.12 6.94
CA PRO A 262 16.12 -10.20 6.09
C PRO A 262 15.25 -10.93 5.05
N VAL A 263 14.16 -10.28 4.64
CA VAL A 263 13.21 -10.74 3.62
C VAL A 263 12.81 -9.62 2.66
N GLY A 264 12.17 -9.95 1.55
CA GLY A 264 11.75 -9.04 0.48
C GLY A 264 12.82 -8.91 -0.59
N TYR A 265 13.23 -7.68 -0.92
CA TYR A 265 14.23 -7.36 -1.95
C TYR A 265 13.89 -7.94 -3.33
N LYS A 266 12.59 -8.03 -3.65
CA LYS A 266 12.11 -8.80 -4.80
C LYS A 266 10.91 -8.17 -5.48
N LEU A 267 10.67 -8.58 -6.71
CA LEU A 267 9.41 -8.39 -7.43
C LEU A 267 8.64 -9.70 -7.36
N VAL A 268 7.38 -9.65 -6.94
CA VAL A 268 6.48 -10.81 -6.94
C VAL A 268 5.30 -10.59 -7.89
N ALA A 269 4.65 -11.67 -8.29
CA ALA A 269 3.37 -11.66 -8.98
C ALA A 269 2.32 -12.42 -8.17
N VAL A 270 1.20 -11.77 -7.87
CA VAL A 270 0.00 -12.37 -7.31
C VAL A 270 -0.91 -12.77 -8.48
N PRO A 271 -1.23 -14.06 -8.68
CA PRO A 271 -2.22 -14.47 -9.67
C PRO A 271 -3.60 -13.93 -9.29
N PHE A 272 -4.25 -13.30 -10.26
CA PHE A 272 -5.60 -12.77 -10.15
C PHE A 272 -6.52 -13.44 -11.15
N GLU A 273 -7.78 -13.60 -10.74
CA GLU A 273 -8.85 -14.05 -11.61
C GLU A 273 -10.01 -13.07 -11.56
N ARG A 274 -10.86 -13.18 -12.59
CA ARG A 274 -12.12 -12.47 -12.66
C ARG A 274 -13.22 -13.45 -12.28
N ASP A 275 -13.79 -13.31 -11.08
CA ASP A 275 -14.82 -14.19 -10.56
C ASP A 275 -16.13 -14.00 -11.36
N PRO A 276 -16.57 -14.99 -12.15
CA PRO A 276 -17.80 -14.87 -12.93
C PRO A 276 -19.08 -14.91 -12.07
N VAL A 277 -18.99 -15.31 -10.80
CA VAL A 277 -20.13 -15.44 -9.87
C VAL A 277 -20.35 -14.14 -9.09
N ASP A 278 -19.28 -13.42 -8.71
CA ASP A 278 -19.36 -12.11 -8.03
C ASP A 278 -19.36 -10.94 -9.03
N GLY A 279 -20.28 -10.99 -10.00
CA GLY A 279 -20.47 -9.89 -10.96
C GLY A 279 -19.26 -9.58 -11.85
N GLY A 280 -18.27 -10.49 -11.93
CA GLY A 280 -17.03 -10.25 -12.64
C GLY A 280 -15.98 -9.46 -11.86
N ALA A 281 -16.03 -9.44 -10.52
CA ALA A 281 -15.02 -8.83 -9.66
C ALA A 281 -13.64 -9.49 -9.85
N TYR A 282 -12.58 -8.71 -9.69
CA TYR A 282 -11.22 -9.26 -9.66
C TYR A 282 -10.87 -9.69 -8.23
N ALA A 283 -10.18 -10.81 -8.08
CA ALA A 283 -9.69 -11.28 -6.79
C ALA A 283 -8.38 -12.07 -6.96
N PRO A 284 -7.52 -12.11 -5.92
CA PRO A 284 -6.45 -13.10 -5.87
C PRO A 284 -7.01 -14.51 -6.03
N VAL A 285 -6.33 -15.35 -6.80
CA VAL A 285 -6.71 -16.78 -6.96
C VAL A 285 -6.53 -17.54 -5.64
N ALA A 286 -5.54 -17.14 -4.85
CA ALA A 286 -5.29 -17.74 -3.54
C ALA A 286 -6.27 -17.21 -2.48
N PRO A 287 -6.69 -18.04 -1.51
CA PRO A 287 -7.51 -17.58 -0.40
C PRO A 287 -6.73 -16.62 0.52
N GLU A 288 -7.46 -15.84 1.31
CA GLU A 288 -6.91 -14.82 2.23
C GLU A 288 -5.94 -15.40 3.29
N ASN A 289 -6.08 -16.68 3.64
CA ASN A 289 -5.20 -17.38 4.57
C ASN A 289 -3.99 -18.07 3.91
N SER A 290 -3.69 -17.76 2.65
CA SER A 290 -2.56 -18.33 1.92
C SER A 290 -1.25 -17.60 2.21
N LYS A 291 -0.21 -18.36 2.57
CA LYS A 291 1.18 -17.88 2.60
C LYS A 291 1.91 -18.00 1.25
N THR A 292 1.29 -18.66 0.28
CA THR A 292 1.89 -18.96 -1.03
C THR A 292 1.03 -18.41 -2.16
N GLY A 293 0.37 -17.27 -1.91
CA GLY A 293 -0.53 -16.62 -2.87
C GLY A 293 0.18 -15.81 -3.97
N TYR A 294 1.51 -15.77 -3.95
CA TYR A 294 2.33 -15.05 -4.92
C TYR A 294 3.56 -15.88 -5.31
N VAL A 295 4.18 -15.50 -6.43
CA VAL A 295 5.40 -16.12 -6.96
C VAL A 295 6.48 -15.07 -7.17
N ASP A 296 7.73 -15.45 -6.92
CA ASP A 296 8.89 -14.58 -7.12
C ASP A 296 9.21 -14.43 -8.63
N ILE A 297 9.45 -13.19 -9.08
CA ILE A 297 9.74 -12.83 -10.48
C ILE A 297 11.19 -12.36 -10.64
N PHE A 298 11.64 -11.50 -9.74
CA PHE A 298 13.01 -11.00 -9.67
C PHE A 298 13.42 -11.00 -8.21
N TYR A 299 14.49 -11.70 -7.85
CA TYR A 299 14.89 -11.90 -6.47
C TYR A 299 16.41 -12.12 -6.36
N PRO A 300 17.02 -11.79 -5.21
CA PRO A 300 18.44 -12.01 -4.96
C PRO A 300 18.74 -13.52 -4.82
N PRO A 301 19.98 -13.96 -5.13
CA PRO A 301 20.38 -15.36 -4.94
C PRO A 301 20.28 -15.85 -3.48
N ASP A 302 20.45 -14.94 -2.53
CA ASP A 302 20.40 -15.23 -1.09
C ASP A 302 19.75 -14.03 -0.36
N GLU A 303 18.42 -14.08 -0.23
CA GLU A 303 17.60 -13.06 0.42
C GLU A 303 18.03 -12.81 1.86
N GLY A 304 18.42 -13.85 2.60
CA GLY A 304 18.85 -13.76 4.00
C GLY A 304 20.20 -13.05 4.20
N LYS A 305 20.89 -12.65 3.14
CA LYS A 305 22.10 -11.81 3.20
C LYS A 305 21.88 -10.39 2.71
N CYS A 306 20.64 -10.03 2.36
CA CYS A 306 20.35 -8.69 1.86
C CYS A 306 20.38 -7.63 2.94
N SER A 307 20.64 -6.40 2.51
CA SER A 307 20.64 -5.18 3.29
C SER A 307 20.35 -4.03 2.33
N SER A 308 20.19 -2.83 2.89
CA SER A 308 19.99 -1.63 2.09
C SER A 308 21.15 -1.29 1.12
N SER A 309 22.31 -1.92 1.29
CA SER A 309 23.55 -1.56 0.60
C SER A 309 24.08 -2.60 -0.40
N ASN A 310 23.54 -3.83 -0.40
CA ASN A 310 24.10 -4.94 -1.17
C ASN A 310 23.09 -5.71 -2.04
N CYS A 311 21.80 -5.39 -1.93
CA CYS A 311 20.76 -5.95 -2.79
C CYS A 311 19.96 -4.83 -3.44
N THR A 312 19.45 -5.10 -4.65
CA THR A 312 18.42 -4.27 -5.28
C THR A 312 17.22 -4.16 -4.34
N ARG A 313 16.70 -2.95 -4.19
CA ARG A 313 15.48 -2.65 -3.43
C ARG A 313 14.40 -2.12 -4.36
N PRO A 314 13.48 -2.96 -4.84
CA PRO A 314 12.44 -2.56 -5.78
C PRO A 314 11.49 -1.49 -5.23
N VAL A 315 11.21 -0.43 -6.00
CA VAL A 315 10.27 0.65 -5.63
C VAL A 315 9.13 0.77 -6.64
N GLY A 316 9.29 1.52 -7.71
CA GLY A 316 8.21 1.87 -8.64
C GLY A 316 8.14 0.93 -9.84
N LEU A 317 6.92 0.69 -10.33
CA LEU A 317 6.62 -0.15 -11.49
C LEU A 317 5.88 0.62 -12.57
N VAL A 318 6.20 0.33 -13.82
CA VAL A 318 5.39 0.78 -14.97
C VAL A 318 5.48 -0.22 -16.12
N PHE A 319 4.35 -0.49 -16.76
CA PHE A 319 4.32 -1.22 -18.02
C PHE A 319 4.38 -0.22 -19.18
N ASP A 320 5.20 -0.51 -20.19
CA ASP A 320 5.10 0.19 -21.47
C ASP A 320 3.96 -0.36 -22.35
N GLN A 321 3.70 0.30 -23.48
CA GLN A 321 2.65 -0.09 -24.42
C GLN A 321 2.89 -1.47 -25.07
N ALA A 322 4.13 -1.98 -25.04
CA ALA A 322 4.47 -3.32 -25.53
C ALA A 322 4.30 -4.40 -24.43
N GLY A 323 3.88 -4.01 -23.22
CA GLY A 323 3.69 -4.90 -22.09
C GLY A 323 5.00 -5.28 -21.38
N GLN A 324 6.07 -4.51 -21.57
CA GLN A 324 7.34 -4.71 -20.89
C GLN A 324 7.32 -3.97 -19.56
N LEU A 325 7.76 -4.62 -18.48
CA LEU A 325 7.74 -4.06 -17.13
C LEU A 325 9.06 -3.35 -16.84
N TYR A 326 8.98 -2.13 -16.31
CA TYR A 326 10.12 -1.39 -15.76
C TYR A 326 9.98 -1.31 -14.25
N MET A 327 11.11 -1.39 -13.56
CA MET A 327 11.19 -1.38 -12.11
C MET A 327 12.36 -0.51 -11.66
N SER A 328 12.14 0.41 -10.72
CA SER A 328 13.22 1.21 -10.13
C SER A 328 13.79 0.57 -8.87
N SER A 329 15.04 0.92 -8.55
CA SER A 329 15.62 0.72 -7.23
C SER A 329 16.30 2.00 -6.75
N ASP A 330 15.82 2.52 -5.62
CA ASP A 330 16.24 3.80 -5.07
C ASP A 330 17.65 3.75 -4.46
N THR A 331 17.97 2.73 -3.66
CA THR A 331 19.26 2.65 -2.97
C THR A 331 20.44 2.34 -3.91
N SER A 332 20.19 1.66 -5.04
CA SER A 332 21.22 1.42 -6.06
C SER A 332 21.23 2.44 -7.20
N GLY A 333 20.17 3.25 -7.34
CA GLY A 333 20.04 4.23 -8.43
C GLY A 333 19.77 3.59 -9.79
N GLU A 334 19.19 2.39 -9.83
CA GLU A 334 18.98 1.61 -11.04
C GLU A 334 17.52 1.67 -11.53
N VAL A 335 17.34 1.54 -12.85
CA VAL A 335 16.05 1.24 -13.48
C VAL A 335 16.22 0.02 -14.36
N PHE A 336 15.46 -1.02 -14.07
CA PHE A 336 15.47 -2.29 -14.77
C PHE A 336 14.35 -2.33 -15.80
N LYS A 337 14.61 -3.01 -16.92
CA LYS A 337 13.60 -3.46 -17.87
C LYS A 337 13.53 -4.98 -17.79
N LEU A 338 12.40 -5.50 -17.32
CA LEU A 338 12.13 -6.93 -17.25
C LEU A 338 11.48 -7.37 -18.56
N ILE A 339 12.15 -8.29 -19.25
CA ILE A 339 11.72 -8.82 -20.55
C ILE A 339 11.31 -10.27 -20.34
N TYR A 340 10.02 -10.56 -20.54
CA TYR A 340 9.55 -11.94 -20.59
C TYR A 340 10.07 -12.59 -21.87
N SER A 341 10.86 -13.66 -21.72
CA SER A 341 11.26 -14.54 -22.81
C SER A 341 10.47 -15.84 -22.69
N PRO A 342 9.55 -16.13 -23.62
CA PRO A 342 8.67 -17.31 -23.57
C PRO A 342 9.41 -18.64 -23.72
#